data_AF-A0A0F3MFA7-F1
#
_entry.id   AF-A0A0F3MFA7-F1
#
_cell.length_a   1.000
_cell.length_b   1.000
_cell.length_c   1.000
_cell.angle_alpha   90.00
_cell.angle_beta   90.00
_cell.angle_gamma   90.00
#
_symmetry.space_group_name_H-M   'P 1'
#
loop_
_entity.id
_entity.type
_entity.pdbx_description
1 polymer ?
#
loop_
_entity_poly.entity_id
_entity_poly.type
_entity_poly.pdbx_seq_one_letter_code
_entity_poly.pdbx_strand_id
1 'polypeptide(L)'
;MEWDNIDFKRKIWHIPKTKNGKAQNIPLTDQAMEILQARKFTSESKWELPSATSASGHLERPNKSWHRVCKKASIKNLMIHDLRRTLASCMSDAGASQMTISTALNHRNSDSTITYTIACMELVRQYMSKATRIISECARNYNIIILSD
;
A
#
# COMPACT_ATOMS: atom_id res chain seq x y z
N MET A 1 -1.85 9.72 6.58
CA MET A 1 -1.65 8.63 7.55
C MET A 1 -0.82 9.17 8.70
N GLU A 2 -1.28 8.99 9.94
CA GLU A 2 -0.52 9.33 11.14
C GLU A 2 0.32 8.14 11.58
N TRP A 3 1.42 8.40 12.30
CA TRP A 3 2.23 7.31 12.87
C TRP A 3 1.46 6.46 13.88
N ASP A 4 0.55 7.07 14.65
CA ASP A 4 -0.29 6.38 15.63
C ASP A 4 -1.29 5.40 14.99
N ASN A 5 -1.47 5.48 13.68
CA ASN A 5 -2.27 4.52 12.92
C ASN A 5 -1.50 3.24 12.56
N ILE A 6 -0.19 3.16 12.84
CA ILE A 6 0.65 2.01 12.49
C ILE A 6 1.01 1.24 13.76
N ASP A 7 0.55 0.00 13.83
CA ASP A 7 1.05 -0.98 14.80
C ASP A 7 2.28 -1.67 14.21
N PHE A 8 3.47 -1.15 14.54
CA PHE A 8 4.74 -1.67 14.04
C PHE A 8 5.03 -3.10 14.52
N LYS A 9 4.53 -3.49 15.69
CA LYS A 9 4.72 -4.84 16.25
C LYS A 9 3.87 -5.85 15.50
N ARG A 10 2.59 -5.54 15.28
CA ARG A 10 1.67 -6.40 14.54
C ARG A 10 1.79 -6.25 13.02
N LYS A 11 2.55 -5.27 12.52
CA LYS A 11 2.70 -4.92 11.09
C LYS A 11 1.33 -4.64 10.45
N ILE A 12 0.56 -3.74 11.07
CA ILE A 12 -0.79 -3.37 10.61
C ILE A 12 -0.89 -1.86 10.52
N TRP A 13 -1.42 -1.37 9.40
CA TRP A 13 -1.93 -0.01 9.30
C TRP A 13 -3.44 -0.01 9.56
N HIS A 14 -3.85 0.66 10.63
CA HIS A 14 -5.24 0.87 11.00
C HIS A 14 -5.78 2.19 10.44
N ILE A 15 -6.77 2.12 9.56
CA ILE A 15 -7.49 3.27 9.03
C ILE A 15 -8.79 3.41 9.81
N PRO A 16 -8.92 4.39 10.73
CA PRO A 16 -10.07 4.47 11.63
C PRO A 16 -11.38 4.80 10.90
N LYS A 17 -11.31 5.61 9.84
CA LYS A 17 -12.48 5.97 9.02
C LYS A 17 -12.11 5.92 7.55
N THR A 18 -12.72 4.99 6.82
CA THR A 18 -12.62 4.94 5.37
C THR A 18 -13.71 5.80 4.72
N LYS A 19 -13.62 6.03 3.40
CA LYS A 19 -14.68 6.67 2.60
C LYS A 19 -16.07 6.02 2.77
N ASN A 20 -16.09 4.77 3.21
CA ASN A 20 -17.28 3.95 3.39
C ASN A 20 -17.77 3.92 4.86
N GLY A 21 -17.21 4.77 5.74
CA GLY A 21 -17.61 4.91 7.14
C GLY A 21 -17.18 3.77 8.07
N LYS A 22 -16.47 2.75 7.57
CA LYS A 22 -15.97 1.63 8.37
C LYS A 22 -14.46 1.74 8.57
N ALA A 23 -13.98 1.34 9.74
CA ALA A 23 -12.56 1.17 9.98
C ALA A 23 -12.00 0.02 9.13
N GLN A 24 -10.70 0.05 8.82
CA GLN A 24 -10.03 -1.00 8.07
C GLN A 24 -8.64 -1.24 8.64
N ASN A 25 -8.26 -2.52 8.73
CA ASN A 25 -6.87 -2.91 8.94
C ASN A 25 -6.26 -3.36 7.62
N ILE A 26 -5.07 -2.85 7.30
CA ILE A 26 -4.27 -3.25 6.15
C ILE A 26 -2.99 -3.90 6.69
N PRO A 27 -2.71 -5.17 6.38
CA PRO A 27 -1.44 -5.76 6.76
C PRO A 27 -0.31 -5.11 5.95
N LEU A 28 0.81 -4.86 6.62
CA LEU A 28 2.02 -4.32 6.02
C LEU A 28 2.97 -5.48 5.68
N THR A 29 3.56 -5.45 4.48
CA THR A 29 4.63 -6.36 4.06
C THR A 29 5.95 -5.93 4.71
N ASP A 30 6.95 -6.81 4.70
CA ASP A 30 8.26 -6.49 5.27
C ASP A 30 8.93 -5.32 4.55
N GLN A 31 8.82 -5.25 3.22
CA GLN A 31 9.33 -4.10 2.45
C GLN A 31 8.62 -2.79 2.81
N ALA A 32 7.30 -2.83 3.07
CA ALA A 32 6.59 -1.65 3.53
C ALA A 32 7.05 -1.25 4.95
N MET A 33 7.29 -2.22 5.83
CA MET A 33 7.79 -2.00 7.17
C MET A 33 9.19 -1.37 7.16
N GLU A 34 10.10 -1.85 6.31
CA GLU A 34 11.45 -1.29 6.15
C GLU A 34 11.38 0.20 5.80
N ILE A 35 10.56 0.56 4.79
CA ILE A 35 10.38 1.96 4.37
C ILE A 35 9.78 2.80 5.50
N LEU A 36 8.75 2.29 6.18
CA LEU A 36 8.07 3.03 7.24
C LEU A 36 8.96 3.22 8.47
N GLN A 37 9.77 2.22 8.85
CA GLN A 37 10.72 2.32 9.96
C GLN A 37 11.83 3.31 9.66
N ALA A 38 12.44 3.25 8.46
CA ALA A 38 13.46 4.20 8.04
C ALA A 38 12.94 5.65 8.05
N ARG A 39 11.69 5.85 7.57
CA ARG A 39 11.03 7.15 7.64
C ARG A 39 10.71 7.60 9.05
N LYS A 40 10.22 6.69 9.91
CA LYS A 40 9.89 7.02 11.30
C LYS A 40 11.11 7.44 12.09
N PHE A 41 12.25 6.80 11.84
CA PHE A 41 13.51 7.09 12.51
C PHE A 41 13.97 8.54 12.32
N THR A 42 13.72 9.13 11.14
CA THR A 42 14.11 10.50 10.81
C THR A 42 12.97 11.52 10.94
N SER A 43 11.78 11.08 11.37
CA SER A 43 10.57 11.92 11.39
C SER A 43 10.33 12.55 12.76
N GLU A 44 10.30 13.88 12.79
CA GLU A 44 9.81 14.67 13.93
C GLU A 44 8.31 15.00 13.81
N SER A 45 7.66 14.60 12.71
CA SER A 45 6.26 14.92 12.44
C SER A 45 5.31 13.87 13.01
N LYS A 46 4.08 14.29 13.35
CA LYS A 46 2.95 13.39 13.60
C LYS A 46 2.57 12.57 12.35
N TRP A 47 2.82 13.10 11.17
CA TRP A 47 2.42 12.52 9.89
C TRP A 47 3.57 11.75 9.24
N GLU A 48 3.25 10.65 8.55
CA GLU A 48 4.27 9.90 7.80
C GLU A 48 4.76 10.65 6.54
N LEU A 49 3.86 11.39 5.87
CA LEU A 49 4.18 12.28 4.76
C LEU A 49 3.81 13.73 5.13
N PRO A 50 4.65 14.42 5.91
CA PRO A 50 4.42 15.83 6.23
C PRO A 50 4.51 16.70 4.97
N SER A 51 3.76 17.81 4.98
CA SER A 51 3.81 18.79 3.91
C SER A 51 3.66 20.19 4.47
N ALA A 52 4.74 20.97 4.42
CA ALA A 52 4.75 22.37 4.87
C ALA A 52 3.83 23.27 4.03
N THR A 53 3.51 22.86 2.80
CA THR A 53 2.66 23.64 1.87
C THR A 53 1.19 23.23 1.90
N SER A 54 0.82 22.19 2.66
CA SER A 54 -0.56 21.71 2.77
C SER A 54 -1.24 22.36 3.97
N ALA A 55 -2.49 22.80 3.79
CA ALA A 55 -3.28 23.37 4.89
C ALA A 55 -3.49 22.37 6.05
N SER A 56 -3.55 21.07 5.75
CA SER A 56 -3.66 20.02 6.77
C SER A 56 -2.31 19.52 7.31
N GLY A 57 -1.20 20.16 6.92
CA GLY A 57 0.16 19.83 7.37
C GLY A 57 0.74 18.51 6.83
N HIS A 58 0.01 17.82 5.96
CA HIS A 58 0.43 16.54 5.39
C HIS A 58 -0.06 16.34 3.95
N LEU A 59 0.52 15.35 3.26
CA LEU A 59 0.17 15.03 1.88
C LEU A 59 -1.21 14.34 1.81
N GLU A 60 -2.22 15.07 1.35
CA GLU A 60 -3.55 14.50 1.09
C GLU A 60 -3.73 14.02 -0.36
N ARG A 61 -3.21 14.80 -1.31
CA ARG A 61 -3.36 14.55 -2.75
C ARG A 61 -2.01 14.26 -3.38
N PRO A 62 -1.68 12.98 -3.62
CA PRO A 62 -0.37 12.61 -4.13
C PRO A 62 -0.17 12.93 -5.61
N ASN A 63 -1.21 13.39 -6.34
CA ASN A 63 -1.16 13.61 -7.79
C ASN A 63 0.09 14.39 -8.24
N LYS A 64 0.36 15.56 -7.66
CA LYS A 64 1.54 16.37 -8.06
C LYS A 64 2.85 15.61 -7.81
N SER A 65 2.98 14.97 -6.64
CA SER A 65 4.15 14.18 -6.29
C SER A 65 4.32 12.97 -7.21
N TRP A 66 3.23 12.29 -7.55
CA TRP A 66 3.20 11.16 -8.46
C TRP A 66 3.65 11.55 -9.88
N HIS A 67 3.13 12.66 -10.42
CA HIS A 67 3.56 13.16 -11.73
C HIS A 67 5.06 13.48 -11.75
N ARG A 68 5.63 14.00 -10.66
CA ARG A 68 7.09 14.22 -10.56
C ARG A 68 7.86 12.90 -10.58
N VAL A 69 7.39 11.88 -9.88
CA VAL A 69 8.00 10.53 -9.88
C VAL A 69 7.96 9.93 -11.29
N CYS A 70 6.80 9.91 -11.94
CA CYS A 70 6.67 9.40 -13.31
C CYS A 70 7.56 10.18 -14.30
N LYS A 71 7.62 11.52 -14.18
CA LYS A 71 8.49 12.34 -15.02
C LYS A 71 9.98 12.00 -14.81
N LYS A 72 10.43 11.85 -13.56
CA LYS A 72 11.82 11.47 -13.25
C LYS A 72 12.16 10.07 -13.77
N ALA A 73 11.20 9.15 -13.73
CA ALA A 73 11.33 7.79 -14.22
C ALA A 73 11.09 7.66 -15.74
N SER A 74 10.79 8.75 -16.46
CA SER A 74 10.41 8.73 -17.89
C SER A 74 9.23 7.82 -18.23
N ILE A 75 8.31 7.60 -17.27
CA ILE A 75 7.10 6.78 -17.46
C ILE A 75 5.94 7.66 -17.90
N LYS A 76 5.29 7.28 -19.00
CA LYS A 76 4.09 7.95 -19.52
C LYS A 76 2.83 7.16 -19.18
N ASN A 77 1.70 7.86 -19.05
CA ASN A 77 0.36 7.27 -18.91
C ASN A 77 0.17 6.30 -17.72
N LEU A 78 0.94 6.47 -16.64
CA LEU A 78 0.80 5.68 -15.41
C LEU A 78 0.08 6.49 -14.33
N MET A 79 -1.11 6.04 -13.93
CA MET A 79 -1.86 6.63 -12.82
C MET A 79 -1.51 5.96 -11.49
N ILE A 80 -1.69 6.67 -10.38
CA ILE A 80 -1.47 6.09 -9.04
C ILE A 80 -2.38 4.88 -8.78
N HIS A 81 -3.56 4.84 -9.40
CA HIS A 81 -4.48 3.70 -9.32
C HIS A 81 -3.95 2.44 -10.02
N ASP A 82 -3.04 2.59 -10.99
CA ASP A 82 -2.47 1.44 -11.68
C ASP A 82 -1.51 0.67 -10.77
N LEU A 83 -0.89 1.30 -9.77
CA LEU A 83 -0.11 0.59 -8.74
C LEU A 83 -0.97 -0.42 -7.98
N ARG A 84 -2.21 -0.01 -7.66
CA ARG A 84 -3.17 -0.85 -6.96
C ARG A 84 -3.70 -1.97 -7.86
N ARG A 85 -3.92 -1.69 -9.15
CA ARG A 85 -4.27 -2.73 -10.13
C ARG A 85 -3.14 -3.74 -10.29
N THR A 86 -1.90 -3.28 -10.37
CA THR A 86 -0.71 -4.12 -10.44
C THR A 86 -0.59 -5.04 -9.23
N LEU A 87 -0.76 -4.50 -8.01
CA LEU A 87 -0.79 -5.33 -6.80
C LEU A 87 -1.85 -6.44 -6.89
N ALA A 88 -3.07 -6.10 -7.32
CA ALA A 88 -4.15 -7.06 -7.45
C ALA A 88 -3.87 -8.14 -8.50
N SER A 89 -3.33 -7.75 -9.66
CA SER A 89 -2.90 -8.69 -10.71
C SER A 89 -1.82 -9.64 -10.19
N CYS A 90 -0.75 -9.13 -9.56
CA CYS A 90 0.30 -9.98 -9.02
C CYS A 90 -0.19 -10.89 -7.89
N MET A 91 -1.16 -10.46 -7.07
CA MET A 91 -1.80 -11.33 -6.09
C MET A 91 -2.61 -12.45 -6.77
N SER A 92 -3.34 -12.13 -7.84
CA SER A 92 -4.05 -13.11 -8.67
C SER A 92 -3.10 -14.12 -9.29
N ASP A 93 -2.01 -13.67 -9.89
CA ASP A 93 -0.98 -14.53 -10.49
C ASP A 93 -0.31 -15.43 -9.45
N ALA A 94 -0.20 -14.96 -8.20
CA ALA A 94 0.29 -15.75 -7.07
C ALA A 94 -0.74 -16.76 -6.52
N GLY A 95 -1.97 -16.79 -7.07
CA GLY A 95 -3.04 -17.70 -6.68
C GLY A 95 -3.91 -17.22 -5.52
N ALA A 96 -3.99 -15.91 -5.28
CA ALA A 96 -4.88 -15.36 -4.25
C ALA A 96 -6.35 -15.49 -4.67
N SER A 97 -7.24 -15.82 -3.73
CA SER A 97 -8.67 -15.80 -3.99
C SER A 97 -9.18 -14.37 -4.18
N GLN A 98 -10.28 -14.21 -4.93
CA GLN A 98 -10.94 -12.92 -5.12
C GLN A 98 -11.30 -12.25 -3.79
N MET A 99 -11.70 -13.03 -2.79
CA MET A 99 -11.96 -12.54 -1.43
C MET A 99 -10.70 -11.93 -0.79
N THR A 100 -9.55 -12.61 -0.91
CA THR A 100 -8.27 -12.12 -0.35
C THR A 100 -7.84 -10.83 -1.03
N ILE A 101 -7.94 -10.77 -2.37
CA ILE A 101 -7.65 -9.58 -3.16
C ILE A 101 -8.60 -8.43 -2.78
N SER A 102 -9.92 -8.66 -2.78
CA SER A 102 -10.89 -7.64 -2.36
C SER A 102 -10.63 -7.11 -0.95
N THR A 103 -10.20 -7.97 -0.02
CA THR A 103 -9.85 -7.58 1.34
C THR A 103 -8.62 -6.69 1.38
N ALA A 104 -7.53 -7.06 0.70
CA ALA A 104 -6.34 -6.21 0.55
C ALA A 104 -6.69 -4.84 -0.05
N LEU A 105 -7.64 -4.84 -0.98
CA LEU A 105 -8.09 -3.65 -1.66
C LEU A 105 -9.11 -2.83 -0.83
N ASN A 106 -9.76 -3.32 0.22
CA ASN A 106 -10.93 -2.64 0.80
C ASN A 106 -12.11 -2.49 -0.16
N HIS A 107 -12.32 -3.47 -1.03
CA HIS A 107 -13.54 -3.49 -1.83
C HIS A 107 -14.70 -3.97 -0.97
N ARG A 108 -15.82 -3.23 -1.01
CA ARG A 108 -17.08 -3.73 -0.46
C ARG A 108 -17.54 -4.84 -1.38
N ASN A 109 -17.61 -6.05 -0.85
CA ASN A 109 -18.26 -7.14 -1.54
C ASN A 109 -19.72 -7.20 -1.04
N SER A 110 -20.67 -7.26 -1.96
CA SER A 110 -22.11 -7.33 -1.67
C SER A 110 -22.65 -8.75 -1.57
N ASP A 111 -21.77 -9.75 -1.64
CA ASP A 111 -22.14 -11.17 -1.59
C ASP A 111 -22.44 -11.58 -0.14
N SER A 112 -23.65 -12.11 0.09
CA SER A 112 -24.12 -12.55 1.42
C SER A 112 -23.26 -13.67 2.01
N THR A 113 -22.63 -14.49 1.16
CA THR A 113 -21.77 -15.63 1.55
C THR A 113 -20.49 -15.18 2.26
N ILE A 114 -20.04 -13.95 2.00
CA ILE A 114 -18.84 -13.36 2.59
C ILE A 114 -19.00 -13.10 4.09
N THR A 115 -20.24 -13.03 4.58
CA THR A 115 -20.53 -12.93 6.02
C THR A 115 -19.96 -14.13 6.80
N TYR A 116 -19.83 -15.30 6.16
CA TYR A 116 -19.29 -16.52 6.76
C TYR A 116 -17.81 -16.76 6.49
N THR A 117 -17.18 -15.95 5.64
CA THR A 117 -15.78 -16.12 5.23
C THR A 117 -15.02 -14.82 5.48
N ILE A 118 -14.20 -14.79 6.52
CA ILE A 118 -13.34 -13.64 6.83
C ILE A 118 -11.93 -14.01 6.39
N ALA A 119 -11.40 -13.29 5.40
CA ALA A 119 -10.01 -13.46 5.01
C ALA A 119 -9.11 -13.12 6.21
N CYS A 120 -8.33 -14.10 6.66
CA CYS A 120 -7.34 -13.89 7.70
C CYS A 120 -6.31 -12.85 7.24
N MET A 121 -6.03 -11.84 8.08
CA MET A 121 -5.07 -10.77 7.74
C MET A 121 -3.68 -11.31 7.43
N GLU A 122 -3.30 -12.44 8.04
CA GLU A 122 -2.03 -13.09 7.74
C GLU A 122 -2.01 -13.69 6.33
N LEU A 123 -3.12 -14.28 5.87
CA LEU A 123 -3.23 -14.76 4.50
C LEU A 123 -3.15 -13.60 3.50
N VAL A 124 -3.83 -12.50 3.80
CA VAL A 124 -3.76 -11.27 2.99
C VAL A 124 -2.31 -10.77 2.93
N ARG A 125 -1.61 -10.71 4.07
CA ARG A 125 -0.18 -10.35 4.15
C ARG A 125 0.68 -11.26 3.28
N GLN A 126 0.51 -12.58 3.39
CA GLN A 126 1.29 -13.55 2.62
C GLN A 126 1.19 -13.31 1.12
N TYR A 127 -0.02 -13.09 0.59
CA TYR A 127 -0.21 -12.80 -0.83
C TYR A 127 0.27 -11.41 -1.22
N MET A 128 0.12 -10.40 -0.36
CA MET A 128 0.73 -9.08 -0.59
C MET A 128 2.26 -9.21 -0.68
N SER A 129 2.90 -9.95 0.20
CA SER A 129 4.35 -10.20 0.18
C SER A 129 4.79 -10.96 -1.07
N LYS A 130 4.02 -11.97 -1.52
CA LYS A 130 4.29 -12.66 -2.80
C LYS A 130 4.19 -11.69 -3.99
N ALA A 131 3.17 -10.84 -4.01
CA ALA A 131 3.00 -9.84 -5.05
C ALA A 131 4.14 -8.81 -5.04
N THR A 132 4.56 -8.33 -3.87
CA THR A 132 5.73 -7.44 -3.74
C THR A 132 6.99 -8.09 -4.29
N ARG A 133 7.22 -9.37 -4.00
CA ARG A 133 8.36 -10.12 -4.54
C ARG A 133 8.33 -10.19 -6.07
N ILE A 134 7.18 -10.51 -6.68
CA ILE A 134 7.01 -10.53 -8.13
C ILE A 134 7.37 -9.16 -8.73
N ILE A 135 6.83 -8.08 -8.16
CA ILE A 135 7.11 -6.71 -8.62
C ILE A 135 8.60 -6.38 -8.53
N SER A 136 9.26 -6.73 -7.41
CA SER A 136 10.70 -6.50 -7.22
C SER A 136 11.57 -7.32 -8.16
N GLU A 137 11.19 -8.57 -8.45
CA GLU A 137 11.88 -9.42 -9.44
C GLU A 137 11.77 -8.85 -10.85
N CYS A 138 10.58 -8.42 -11.26
CA CYS A 138 10.39 -7.73 -12.53
C CYS A 138 11.27 -6.47 -12.60
N ALA A 139 11.26 -5.62 -11.57
CA ALA A 139 12.08 -4.40 -11.55
C ALA A 139 13.59 -4.69 -11.74
N ARG A 140 14.11 -5.73 -11.07
CA ARG A 140 15.51 -6.18 -11.23
C ARG A 140 15.80 -6.70 -12.63
N ASN A 141 14.90 -7.52 -13.19
CA ASN A 141 15.09 -8.13 -14.51
C ASN A 141 15.09 -7.09 -15.66
N TYR A 142 14.39 -5.96 -15.48
CA TYR A 142 14.39 -4.86 -16.46
C TYR A 142 15.51 -3.82 -16.21
N ASN A 143 16.48 -4.11 -15.34
CA ASN A 143 17.56 -3.21 -14.96
C ASN A 143 17.06 -1.81 -14.54
N ILE A 144 15.88 -1.75 -13.92
CA ILE A 144 15.38 -0.53 -13.29
C ILE A 144 16.16 -0.41 -11.99
N ILE A 145 17.34 0.21 -12.09
CA ILE A 145 18.19 0.52 -10.95
C ILE A 145 17.33 1.33 -9.96
N ILE A 146 16.95 0.69 -8.86
CA ILE A 146 16.52 1.42 -7.67
C ILE A 146 17.79 2.13 -7.23
N LEU A 147 17.87 3.41 -7.57
CA LEU A 147 18.94 4.28 -7.11
C LEU A 147 18.87 4.30 -5.58
N SER A 148 19.67 3.44 -4.96
CA SER A 148 20.13 3.60 -3.59
C SER A 148 21.22 4.67 -3.64
N ASP A 149 20.80 5.91 -3.33
CA ASP A 149 21.69 6.93 -2.77
C ASP A 149 21.98 6.58 -1.30
#